data_AF-A0A922G9Z9-F1
#
_entry.id   AF-A0A922G9Z9-F1
#
_cell.length_a   1.000
_cell.length_b   1.000
_cell.length_c   1.000
_cell.angle_alpha   90.00
_cell.angle_beta   90.00
_cell.angle_gamma   90.00
#
_symmetry.space_group_name_H-M   'P 1'
#
loop_
_entity.id
_entity.type
_entity.pdbx_description
1 polymer ?
#
loop_
_entity_poly.entity_id
_entity_poly.type
_entity_poly.pdbx_seq_one_letter_code
_entity_poly.pdbx_strand_id
1 'polypeptide(L)'
;MVATVRCEEIAHEKYSSFIANEDWCHLEEAVQSGPVPGFGKKLTSIFYAFLSEYDAEATYFDEGVRSAKRQQLEEKLLQLIQPAFQSVLGHVRLGTLEKFKEVFDKALNGGEGFSLASRNCTRLCMALFDEGCADAVVEHANWDTSKVRDKLRRDIDMHIASVRTAKLSEITTHYEAKLKEALSGPVEALLDGASSETWPAIRKLLRRETEAAVSGFSGALSGFDMDEQTKDSMLQNIENYARGVVEAKAREEAGRVLIRMKDRFSTLFSHDSDSMPRVWTVNEDIRAITKTARSASLKLLSVMVVTRLNDDDNDSIENTLSVALVDSANAAVKDRSITTFDPLASSTWEEVPPSRTLITPVQCKSLWRQFKAETEYSVSQAIAAQEANKRNNNWLPPPWAIVALMVLGFNEFMTLLRNPLYLGVIFVAFLLMKALWVQLDISGEFRHGALPGLISLSSKFLPTVMNLLKRLAEEGQIPAANDPQRNHSLESKSFRNGVSTSSDTSSSTASSEVTSSESSSPSKEG
;
A
#
# COMPACT_ATOMS: atom_id res chain seq x y z
N MET A 1 -48.06 6.78 84.59
CA MET A 1 -46.84 7.63 84.73
C MET A 1 -45.64 6.81 85.21
N VAL A 2 -45.69 6.13 86.36
CA VAL A 2 -44.56 5.27 86.83
C VAL A 2 -44.24 4.12 85.86
N ALA A 3 -45.24 3.36 85.41
CA ALA A 3 -45.05 2.27 84.45
C ALA A 3 -44.40 2.73 83.13
N THR A 4 -44.75 3.94 82.66
CA THR A 4 -44.22 4.51 81.41
C THR A 4 -42.73 4.80 81.52
N VAL A 5 -42.30 5.43 82.62
CA VAL A 5 -40.89 5.74 82.87
C VAL A 5 -40.08 4.45 83.05
N ARG A 6 -40.60 3.48 83.81
CA ARG A 6 -39.90 2.20 84.03
C ARG A 6 -39.75 1.37 82.76
N CYS A 7 -40.81 1.19 81.97
CA CYS A 7 -40.69 0.48 80.68
C CYS A 7 -39.74 1.20 79.72
N GLU A 8 -39.64 2.53 79.77
CA GLU A 8 -38.71 3.31 78.96
C GLU A 8 -37.25 3.16 79.42
N GLU A 9 -37.00 3.14 80.73
CA GLU A 9 -35.68 2.84 81.30
C GLU A 9 -35.22 1.43 80.89
N ILE A 10 -36.08 0.41 81.05
CA ILE A 10 -35.79 -0.97 80.66
C ILE A 10 -35.50 -1.04 79.16
N ALA A 11 -36.33 -0.41 78.31
CA ALA A 11 -36.08 -0.37 76.87
C ALA A 11 -34.73 0.27 76.52
N HIS A 12 -34.35 1.35 77.20
CA HIS A 12 -33.07 2.02 76.96
C HIS A 12 -31.87 1.19 77.41
N GLU A 13 -31.99 0.48 78.53
CA GLU A 13 -30.99 -0.46 79.02
C GLU A 13 -30.79 -1.64 78.04
N LYS A 14 -31.88 -2.23 77.55
CA LYS A 14 -31.82 -3.31 76.54
C LYS A 14 -31.21 -2.84 75.22
N TYR A 15 -31.56 -1.63 74.77
CA TYR A 15 -30.93 -1.03 73.59
C TYR A 15 -29.41 -0.83 73.77
N SER A 16 -28.98 -0.31 74.92
CA SER A 16 -27.56 -0.10 75.21
C SER A 16 -26.79 -1.42 75.32
N SER A 17 -27.43 -2.44 75.91
CA SER A 17 -26.88 -3.79 76.03
C SER A 17 -26.78 -4.48 74.66
N PHE A 18 -27.71 -4.23 73.75
CA PHE A 18 -27.64 -4.72 72.37
C PHE A 18 -26.44 -4.13 71.62
N ILE A 19 -26.18 -2.82 71.76
CA ILE A 19 -25.02 -2.17 71.12
C ILE A 19 -23.70 -2.78 71.62
N ALA A 20 -23.62 -3.12 72.91
CA ALA A 20 -22.43 -3.71 73.52
C ALA A 20 -22.34 -5.24 73.36
N ASN A 21 -23.30 -5.87 72.68
CA ASN A 21 -23.35 -7.33 72.54
C ASN A 21 -22.24 -7.82 71.60
N GLU A 22 -21.40 -8.74 72.09
CA GLU A 22 -20.28 -9.29 71.33
C GLU A 22 -20.71 -9.99 70.03
N ASP A 23 -21.83 -10.75 70.06
CA ASP A 23 -22.32 -11.46 68.88
C ASP A 23 -22.79 -10.49 67.78
N TRP A 24 -23.46 -9.39 68.15
CA TRP A 24 -23.84 -8.32 67.23
C TRP A 24 -22.60 -7.63 66.66
N CYS A 25 -21.64 -7.22 67.49
CA CYS A 25 -20.42 -6.57 67.03
C CYS A 25 -19.62 -7.45 66.07
N HIS A 26 -19.48 -8.75 66.37
CA HIS A 26 -18.83 -9.70 65.47
C HIS A 26 -19.59 -9.87 64.15
N LEU A 27 -20.93 -9.89 64.20
CA LEU A 27 -21.74 -9.98 62.99
C LEU A 27 -21.59 -8.73 62.13
N GLU A 28 -21.62 -7.54 62.73
CA GLU A 28 -21.45 -6.25 62.06
C GLU A 28 -20.08 -6.12 61.40
N GLU A 29 -19.01 -6.54 62.08
CA GLU A 29 -17.65 -6.57 61.52
C GLU A 29 -17.53 -7.56 60.37
N ALA A 30 -18.09 -8.76 60.52
CA ALA A 30 -18.06 -9.79 59.47
C ALA A 30 -18.75 -9.31 58.18
N VAL A 31 -19.84 -8.54 58.31
CA VAL A 31 -20.57 -7.95 57.18
C VAL A 31 -19.72 -6.94 56.39
N GLN A 32 -18.73 -6.29 57.00
CA GLN A 32 -17.80 -5.40 56.28
C GLN A 32 -16.85 -6.18 55.36
N SER A 33 -16.58 -7.44 55.69
CA SER A 33 -15.64 -8.29 54.95
C SER A 33 -16.31 -9.03 53.78
N GLY A 34 -17.64 -9.18 53.79
CA GLY A 34 -18.37 -9.86 52.72
C GLY A 34 -19.75 -10.38 53.13
N PRO A 35 -20.38 -11.21 52.28
CA PRO A 35 -21.67 -11.81 52.60
C PRO A 35 -21.51 -12.83 53.73
N VAL A 36 -22.30 -12.68 54.80
CA VAL A 36 -22.25 -13.56 55.97
C VAL A 36 -23.33 -14.63 55.86
N PRO A 37 -22.98 -15.92 55.77
CA PRO A 37 -23.96 -17.00 55.74
C PRO A 37 -24.78 -17.05 57.03
N GLY A 38 -26.09 -17.21 56.87
CA GLY A 38 -27.07 -17.25 57.95
C GLY A 38 -27.25 -15.92 58.66
N PHE A 39 -26.91 -14.78 58.02
CA PHE A 39 -27.03 -13.45 58.63
C PHE A 39 -28.43 -13.22 59.22
N GLY A 40 -29.49 -13.51 58.46
CA GLY A 40 -30.87 -13.31 58.89
C GLY A 40 -31.22 -14.15 60.12
N LYS A 41 -30.81 -15.43 60.16
CA LYS A 41 -31.06 -16.34 61.28
C LYS A 41 -30.30 -15.94 62.54
N LYS A 42 -29.01 -15.58 62.40
CA LYS A 42 -28.16 -15.11 63.51
C LYS A 42 -28.73 -13.84 64.11
N LEU A 43 -29.04 -12.87 63.26
CA LEU A 43 -29.59 -11.59 63.68
C LEU A 43 -30.98 -11.75 64.33
N THR A 44 -31.86 -12.57 63.76
CA THR A 44 -33.18 -12.88 64.35
C THR A 44 -33.05 -13.52 65.74
N SER A 45 -32.05 -14.40 65.93
CA SER A 45 -31.81 -15.05 67.23
C SER A 45 -31.35 -14.05 68.29
N ILE A 46 -30.42 -13.15 67.94
CA ILE A 46 -29.97 -12.05 68.82
C ILE A 46 -31.17 -11.15 69.16
N PHE A 47 -31.94 -10.75 68.14
CA PHE A 47 -33.10 -9.88 68.30
C PHE A 47 -34.16 -10.48 69.24
N TYR A 48 -34.48 -11.77 69.07
CA TYR A 48 -35.44 -12.48 69.91
C TYR A 48 -34.99 -12.56 71.38
N ALA A 49 -33.70 -12.82 71.63
CA ALA A 49 -33.16 -12.86 72.99
C ALA A 49 -33.37 -11.51 73.71
N PHE A 50 -33.02 -10.39 73.07
CA PHE A 50 -33.18 -9.06 73.66
C PHE A 50 -34.64 -8.64 73.88
N LEU A 51 -35.54 -8.97 72.94
CA LEU A 51 -36.96 -8.69 73.11
C LEU A 51 -37.58 -9.56 74.22
N SER A 52 -37.19 -10.83 74.33
CA SER A 52 -37.65 -11.73 75.40
C SER A 52 -37.19 -11.26 76.78
N GLU A 53 -35.98 -10.69 76.89
CA GLU A 53 -35.50 -10.12 78.15
C GLU A 53 -36.30 -8.87 78.56
N TYR A 54 -36.60 -7.99 77.60
CA TYR A 54 -37.49 -6.86 77.84
C TYR A 54 -38.86 -7.34 78.32
N ASP A 55 -39.44 -8.33 77.64
CA ASP A 55 -40.77 -8.86 77.96
C ASP A 55 -40.81 -9.46 79.38
N ALA A 56 -39.75 -10.16 79.79
CA ALA A 56 -39.60 -10.71 81.14
C ALA A 56 -39.53 -9.61 82.22
N GLU A 57 -38.73 -8.56 81.98
CA GLU A 57 -38.52 -7.47 82.94
C GLU A 57 -39.72 -6.50 83.01
N ALA A 58 -40.42 -6.31 81.89
CA ALA A 58 -41.60 -5.46 81.80
C ALA A 58 -42.93 -6.18 82.14
N THR A 59 -42.88 -7.47 82.52
CA THR A 59 -44.07 -8.33 82.69
C THR A 59 -45.10 -7.76 83.66
N TYR A 60 -44.66 -7.09 84.73
CA TYR A 60 -45.52 -6.60 85.81
C TYR A 60 -46.14 -5.21 85.55
N PHE A 61 -45.84 -4.57 84.42
CA PHE A 61 -46.40 -3.26 84.07
C PHE A 61 -47.64 -3.35 83.20
N ASP A 62 -48.34 -2.23 83.07
CA ASP A 62 -49.52 -2.08 82.22
C ASP A 62 -49.26 -2.58 80.79
N GLU A 63 -50.19 -3.38 80.27
CA GLU A 63 -50.04 -4.06 79.00
C GLU A 63 -49.95 -3.10 77.81
N GLY A 64 -50.73 -2.01 77.83
CA GLY A 64 -50.69 -1.00 76.78
C GLY A 64 -49.36 -0.25 76.77
N VAL A 65 -48.86 0.10 77.96
CA VAL A 65 -47.59 0.81 78.12
C VAL A 65 -46.40 -0.07 77.73
N ARG A 66 -46.33 -1.31 78.22
CA ARG A 66 -45.20 -2.22 77.92
C ARG A 66 -45.15 -2.56 76.42
N SER A 67 -46.30 -2.78 75.78
CA SER A 67 -46.38 -3.11 74.35
C SER A 67 -45.97 -1.94 73.46
N ALA A 68 -46.42 -0.72 73.79
CA ALA A 68 -46.00 0.49 73.08
C ALA A 68 -44.48 0.74 73.20
N LYS A 69 -43.91 0.53 74.38
CA LYS A 69 -42.46 0.69 74.60
C LYS A 69 -41.63 -0.43 73.98
N ARG A 70 -42.15 -1.67 73.94
CA ARG A 70 -41.57 -2.79 73.20
C ARG A 70 -41.46 -2.47 71.70
N GLN A 71 -42.53 -1.94 71.10
CA GLN A 71 -42.53 -1.56 69.69
C GLN A 71 -41.53 -0.43 69.40
N GLN A 72 -41.42 0.57 70.29
CA GLN A 72 -40.40 1.62 70.15
C GLN A 72 -38.97 1.08 70.25
N LEU A 73 -38.72 0.09 71.11
CA LEU A 73 -37.42 -0.58 71.20
C LEU A 73 -37.11 -1.34 69.90
N GLU A 74 -38.06 -2.13 69.41
CA GLU A 74 -37.96 -2.88 68.17
C GLU A 74 -37.64 -1.98 66.98
N GLU A 75 -38.35 -0.86 66.80
CA GLU A 75 -38.08 0.11 65.73
C GLU A 75 -36.67 0.71 65.81
N LYS A 76 -36.18 1.04 67.02
CA LYS A 76 -34.83 1.58 67.21
C LYS A 76 -33.74 0.54 66.90
N LEU A 77 -33.94 -0.70 67.32
CA LEU A 77 -33.01 -1.78 67.02
C LEU A 77 -32.99 -2.07 65.52
N LEU A 78 -34.15 -2.09 64.85
CA LEU A 78 -34.23 -2.24 63.40
C LEU A 78 -33.49 -1.11 62.64
N GLN A 79 -33.56 0.13 63.14
CA GLN A 79 -32.81 1.26 62.56
C GLN A 79 -31.29 1.10 62.72
N LEU A 80 -30.83 0.59 63.86
CA LEU A 80 -29.41 0.36 64.14
C LEU A 80 -28.80 -0.68 63.20
N ILE A 81 -29.52 -1.77 62.94
CA ILE A 81 -29.02 -2.93 62.19
C ILE A 81 -29.22 -2.79 60.67
N GLN A 82 -30.09 -1.88 60.23
CA GLN A 82 -30.43 -1.66 58.82
C GLN A 82 -29.20 -1.42 57.91
N PRO A 83 -28.17 -0.65 58.31
CA PRO A 83 -26.96 -0.48 57.51
C PRO A 83 -26.22 -1.79 57.25
N ALA A 84 -26.13 -2.68 58.25
CA ALA A 84 -25.49 -3.99 58.09
C ALA A 84 -26.27 -4.86 57.09
N PHE A 85 -27.60 -4.90 57.19
CA PHE A 85 -28.44 -5.60 56.21
C PHE A 85 -28.24 -5.06 54.78
N GLN A 86 -28.20 -3.73 54.61
CA GLN A 86 -27.93 -3.12 53.30
C GLN A 86 -26.54 -3.48 52.77
N SER A 87 -25.54 -3.58 53.65
CA SER A 87 -24.19 -4.01 53.27
C SER A 87 -24.17 -5.46 52.79
N VAL A 88 -24.83 -6.39 53.51
CA VAL A 88 -24.97 -7.80 53.07
C VAL A 88 -25.61 -7.88 51.68
N LEU A 89 -26.73 -7.17 51.46
CA LEU A 89 -27.37 -7.12 50.14
C LEU A 89 -26.45 -6.53 49.06
N GLY A 90 -25.65 -5.53 49.42
CA GLY A 90 -24.62 -4.95 48.56
C GLY A 90 -23.59 -5.98 48.12
N HIS A 91 -23.08 -6.79 49.05
CA HIS A 91 -22.11 -7.85 48.78
C HIS A 91 -22.72 -8.98 47.95
N VAL A 92 -23.93 -9.44 48.28
CA VAL A 92 -24.64 -10.47 47.49
C VAL A 92 -24.86 -9.97 46.06
N ARG A 93 -25.28 -8.72 45.86
CA ARG A 93 -25.44 -8.13 44.53
C ARG A 93 -24.13 -8.13 43.74
N LEU A 94 -23.04 -7.64 44.34
CA LEU A 94 -21.74 -7.55 43.67
C LEU A 94 -21.20 -8.95 43.32
N GLY A 95 -21.25 -9.89 44.28
CA GLY A 95 -20.81 -11.27 44.06
C GLY A 95 -21.61 -11.97 42.96
N THR A 96 -22.93 -11.79 42.94
CA THR A 96 -23.78 -12.36 41.88
C THR A 96 -23.52 -11.72 40.51
N LEU A 97 -23.24 -10.41 40.45
CA LEU A 97 -22.89 -9.75 39.20
C LEU A 97 -21.56 -10.23 38.64
N GLU A 98 -20.53 -10.38 39.47
CA GLU A 98 -19.25 -10.96 39.03
C GLU A 98 -19.46 -12.40 38.57
N LYS A 99 -20.27 -13.18 39.30
CA LYS A 99 -20.60 -14.54 38.87
C LYS A 99 -21.31 -14.56 37.52
N PHE A 100 -22.22 -13.62 37.28
CA PHE A 100 -22.90 -13.47 35.99
C PHE A 100 -21.90 -13.26 34.86
N LYS A 101 -20.93 -12.36 35.02
CA LYS A 101 -19.90 -12.10 34.01
C LYS A 101 -19.11 -13.38 33.69
N GLU A 102 -18.64 -14.10 34.71
CA GLU A 102 -17.89 -15.35 34.52
C GLU A 102 -18.67 -16.42 33.75
N VAL A 103 -19.92 -16.69 34.17
CA VAL A 103 -20.73 -17.74 33.53
C VAL A 103 -21.17 -17.34 32.13
N PHE A 104 -21.43 -16.04 31.92
CA PHE A 104 -21.81 -15.50 30.63
C PHE A 104 -20.65 -15.58 29.62
N ASP A 105 -19.45 -15.14 30.02
CA ASP A 105 -18.26 -15.27 29.17
C ASP A 105 -17.95 -16.73 28.82
N LYS A 106 -18.09 -17.63 29.81
CA LYS A 106 -17.91 -19.08 29.57
C LYS A 106 -18.95 -19.65 28.58
N ALA A 107 -20.21 -19.23 28.69
CA ALA A 107 -21.27 -19.66 27.78
C ALA A 107 -21.01 -19.20 26.34
N LEU A 108 -20.61 -17.93 26.16
CA LEU A 108 -20.27 -17.37 24.86
C LEU A 108 -19.06 -18.08 24.23
N ASN A 109 -18.00 -18.33 25.02
CA ASN A 109 -16.83 -19.07 24.54
C ASN A 109 -17.13 -20.56 24.28
N GLY A 110 -18.18 -21.10 24.90
CA GLY A 110 -18.69 -22.45 24.66
C GLY A 110 -19.52 -22.59 23.37
N GLY A 111 -19.73 -21.50 22.62
CA GLY A 111 -20.50 -21.50 21.37
C GLY A 111 -22.02 -21.41 21.57
N GLU A 112 -22.50 -21.10 22.77
CA GLU A 112 -23.93 -20.85 23.00
C GLU A 112 -24.34 -19.54 22.32
N GLY A 113 -25.52 -19.52 21.69
CA GLY A 113 -26.05 -18.32 21.06
C GLY A 113 -26.24 -17.18 22.06
N PHE A 114 -25.89 -15.95 21.68
CA PHE A 114 -25.83 -14.78 22.58
C PHE A 114 -27.14 -14.55 23.37
N SER A 115 -28.28 -14.57 22.69
CA SER A 115 -29.60 -14.39 23.30
C SER A 115 -30.00 -15.53 24.24
N LEU A 116 -29.57 -16.76 23.93
CA LEU A 116 -29.83 -17.91 24.79
C LEU A 116 -28.95 -17.86 26.05
N ALA A 117 -27.65 -17.61 25.86
CA ALA A 117 -26.67 -17.47 26.93
C ALA A 117 -27.07 -16.36 27.91
N SER A 118 -27.46 -15.19 27.40
CA SER A 118 -27.89 -14.06 28.23
C SER A 118 -29.14 -14.41 29.05
N ARG A 119 -30.19 -14.96 28.42
CA ARG A 119 -31.42 -15.39 29.14
C ARG A 119 -31.13 -16.44 30.22
N ASN A 120 -30.35 -17.46 29.89
CA ASN A 120 -30.01 -18.54 30.81
C ASN A 120 -29.17 -18.05 31.99
N CYS A 121 -28.11 -17.30 31.72
CA CYS A 121 -27.22 -16.75 32.75
C CYS A 121 -27.96 -15.76 33.64
N THR A 122 -28.80 -14.87 33.08
CA THR A 122 -29.58 -13.95 33.90
C THR A 122 -30.57 -14.70 34.79
N ARG A 123 -31.30 -15.69 34.26
CA ARG A 123 -32.23 -16.48 35.08
C ARG A 123 -31.52 -17.19 36.24
N LEU A 124 -30.37 -17.80 35.96
CA LEU A 124 -29.55 -18.47 36.96
C LEU A 124 -29.06 -17.50 38.05
N CYS A 125 -28.49 -16.36 37.66
CA CYS A 125 -27.96 -15.38 38.60
C CYS A 125 -29.05 -14.67 39.40
N MET A 126 -30.21 -14.39 38.80
CA MET A 126 -31.34 -13.83 39.55
C MET A 126 -31.85 -14.82 40.61
N ALA A 127 -31.90 -16.12 40.31
CA ALA A 127 -32.25 -17.14 41.30
C ALA A 127 -31.23 -17.24 42.44
N LEU A 128 -29.93 -17.19 42.13
CA LEU A 128 -28.87 -17.16 43.14
C LEU A 128 -28.93 -15.91 44.03
N PHE A 129 -29.29 -14.76 43.46
CA PHE A 129 -29.52 -13.54 44.23
C PHE A 129 -30.73 -13.68 45.15
N ASP A 130 -31.86 -14.20 44.63
CA ASP A 130 -33.07 -14.39 45.40
C ASP A 130 -32.83 -15.37 46.59
N GLU A 131 -32.03 -16.42 46.39
CA GLU A 131 -31.59 -17.34 47.46
C GLU A 131 -30.67 -16.64 48.49
N GLY A 132 -29.68 -15.87 48.04
CA GLY A 132 -28.80 -15.11 48.93
C GLY A 132 -29.55 -14.02 49.73
N CYS A 133 -30.58 -13.42 49.15
CA CYS A 133 -31.47 -12.50 49.86
C CYS A 133 -32.32 -13.22 50.91
N ALA A 134 -32.86 -14.40 50.60
CA ALA A 134 -33.66 -15.18 51.54
C ALA A 134 -32.88 -15.55 52.81
N ASP A 135 -31.57 -15.82 52.70
CA ASP A 135 -30.68 -16.08 53.84
C ASP A 135 -30.41 -14.83 54.72
N ALA A 136 -30.59 -13.63 54.14
CA ALA A 136 -30.42 -12.35 54.83
C ALA A 136 -31.70 -11.79 55.45
N VAL A 137 -32.88 -12.38 55.17
CA VAL A 137 -34.17 -11.90 55.71
C VAL A 137 -34.21 -12.07 57.23
N VAL A 138 -34.61 -11.00 57.93
CA VAL A 138 -34.84 -10.99 59.37
C VAL A 138 -36.35 -11.04 59.60
N GLU A 139 -36.84 -12.04 60.35
CA GLU A 139 -38.30 -12.29 60.47
C GLU A 139 -39.09 -11.11 61.05
N HIS A 140 -38.44 -10.32 61.91
CA HIS A 140 -39.04 -9.14 62.56
C HIS A 140 -39.02 -7.90 61.65
N ALA A 141 -38.28 -7.93 60.55
CA ALA A 141 -38.09 -6.79 59.67
C ALA A 141 -38.75 -7.03 58.31
N ASN A 142 -39.81 -6.28 58.01
CA ASN A 142 -40.47 -6.33 56.71
C ASN A 142 -39.70 -5.51 55.64
N TRP A 143 -38.38 -5.73 55.54
CA TRP A 143 -37.52 -4.97 54.65
C TRP A 143 -37.61 -5.44 53.20
N ASP A 144 -37.70 -4.46 52.30
CA ASP A 144 -37.86 -4.67 50.87
C ASP A 144 -36.51 -4.88 50.15
N THR A 145 -36.34 -6.06 49.54
CA THR A 145 -35.16 -6.40 48.72
C THR A 145 -35.35 -6.06 47.23
N SER A 146 -36.56 -5.69 46.80
CA SER A 146 -36.91 -5.48 45.39
C SER A 146 -36.04 -4.40 44.73
N LYS A 147 -35.74 -3.31 45.44
CA LYS A 147 -34.89 -2.22 44.94
C LYS A 147 -33.47 -2.69 44.59
N VAL A 148 -32.89 -3.57 45.40
CA VAL A 148 -31.54 -4.11 45.17
C VAL A 148 -31.58 -5.14 44.04
N ARG A 149 -32.65 -5.93 43.98
CA ARG A 149 -32.93 -6.88 42.90
C ARG A 149 -33.04 -6.17 41.54
N ASP A 150 -33.81 -5.09 41.47
CA ASP A 150 -33.98 -4.29 40.26
C ASP A 150 -32.69 -3.59 39.86
N LYS A 151 -31.85 -3.21 40.84
CA LYS A 151 -30.52 -2.68 40.58
C LYS A 151 -29.61 -3.75 39.95
N LEU A 152 -29.58 -4.97 40.50
CA LEU A 152 -28.85 -6.08 39.92
C LEU A 152 -29.29 -6.35 38.48
N ARG A 153 -30.60 -6.40 38.25
CA ARG A 153 -31.17 -6.64 36.92
C ARG A 153 -30.69 -5.60 35.92
N ARG A 154 -30.73 -4.32 36.28
CA ARG A 154 -30.22 -3.22 35.45
C ARG A 154 -28.71 -3.32 35.18
N ASP A 155 -27.91 -3.69 36.18
CA ASP A 155 -26.47 -3.85 36.02
C ASP A 155 -26.14 -5.02 35.06
N ILE A 156 -26.89 -6.13 35.17
CA ILE A 156 -26.80 -7.28 34.25
C ILE A 156 -27.20 -6.86 32.83
N ASP A 157 -28.35 -6.22 32.65
CA ASP A 157 -28.82 -5.79 31.34
C ASP A 157 -27.85 -4.78 30.69
N MET A 158 -27.25 -3.89 31.47
CA MET A 158 -26.21 -2.96 31.01
C MET A 158 -24.95 -3.69 30.56
N HIS A 159 -24.50 -4.71 31.31
CA HIS A 159 -23.36 -5.54 30.90
C HIS A 159 -23.66 -6.32 29.62
N ILE A 160 -24.85 -6.94 29.51
CA ILE A 160 -25.29 -7.64 28.29
C ILE A 160 -25.26 -6.69 27.09
N ALA A 161 -25.81 -5.47 27.23
CA ALA A 161 -25.81 -4.48 26.15
C ALA A 161 -24.39 -4.07 25.71
N SER A 162 -23.47 -3.92 26.68
CA SER A 162 -22.06 -3.62 26.41
C SER A 162 -21.38 -4.75 25.64
N VAL A 163 -21.50 -6.00 26.10
CA VAL A 163 -20.92 -7.17 25.43
C VAL A 163 -21.55 -7.38 24.05
N ARG A 164 -22.87 -7.18 23.91
CA ARG A 164 -23.57 -7.24 22.62
C ARG A 164 -22.95 -6.29 21.62
N THR A 165 -22.76 -5.04 22.02
CA THR A 165 -22.19 -4.00 21.15
C THR A 165 -20.76 -4.35 20.72
N ALA A 166 -19.94 -4.82 21.67
CA ALA A 166 -18.57 -5.25 21.38
C ALA A 166 -18.53 -6.43 20.40
N LYS A 167 -19.36 -7.45 20.61
CA LYS A 167 -19.42 -8.63 19.74
C LYS A 167 -19.95 -8.32 18.35
N LEU A 168 -20.97 -7.48 18.23
CA LEU A 168 -21.47 -7.04 16.92
C LEU A 168 -20.41 -6.25 16.14
N SER A 169 -19.64 -5.39 16.83
CA SER A 169 -18.50 -4.68 16.24
C SER A 169 -17.40 -5.64 15.77
N GLU A 170 -17.05 -6.64 16.59
CA GLU A 170 -16.08 -7.68 16.25
C GLU A 170 -16.51 -8.46 14.99
N ILE A 171 -17.77 -8.90 14.91
CA ILE A 171 -18.29 -9.62 13.75
C ILE A 171 -18.28 -8.71 12.52
N THR A 172 -18.71 -7.45 12.65
CA THR A 172 -18.73 -6.47 11.54
C THR A 172 -17.33 -6.28 10.97
N THR A 173 -16.35 -5.98 11.82
CA THR A 173 -14.95 -5.77 11.41
C THR A 173 -14.33 -7.02 10.79
N HIS A 174 -14.69 -8.22 11.26
CA HIS A 174 -14.26 -9.47 10.65
C HIS A 174 -14.74 -9.62 9.19
N TYR A 175 -16.03 -9.37 8.94
CA TYR A 175 -16.59 -9.46 7.58
C TYR A 175 -16.11 -8.34 6.66
N GLU A 176 -15.91 -7.12 7.19
CA GLU A 176 -15.27 -6.03 6.46
C GLU A 176 -13.84 -6.39 6.03
N ALA A 177 -13.02 -6.91 6.94
CA ALA A 177 -11.66 -7.35 6.64
C ALA A 177 -11.63 -8.45 5.56
N LYS A 178 -12.52 -9.45 5.69
CA LYS A 178 -12.66 -10.54 4.72
C LYS A 178 -13.05 -10.04 3.33
N LEU A 179 -14.00 -9.11 3.25
CA LEU A 179 -14.39 -8.47 1.99
C LEU A 179 -13.25 -7.68 1.38
N LYS A 180 -12.53 -6.90 2.20
CA LYS A 180 -11.38 -6.13 1.74
C LYS A 180 -10.31 -7.03 1.14
N GLU A 181 -9.99 -8.14 1.78
CA GLU A 181 -9.02 -9.13 1.29
C GLU A 181 -9.49 -9.77 -0.03
N ALA A 182 -10.74 -10.22 -0.09
CA ALA A 182 -11.31 -10.89 -1.26
C ALA A 182 -11.46 -9.97 -2.49
N LEU A 183 -11.70 -8.67 -2.28
CA LEU A 183 -11.93 -7.72 -3.36
C LEU A 183 -10.65 -6.99 -3.81
N SER A 184 -9.77 -6.59 -2.88
CA SER A 184 -8.68 -5.65 -3.19
C SER A 184 -7.73 -6.17 -4.27
N GLY A 185 -7.19 -7.37 -4.10
CA GLY A 185 -6.22 -7.95 -5.04
C GLY A 185 -6.82 -8.25 -6.41
N PRO A 186 -7.95 -8.96 -6.49
CA PRO A 186 -8.58 -9.25 -7.77
C PRO A 186 -9.06 -8.00 -8.53
N VAL A 187 -9.57 -6.98 -7.84
CA VAL A 187 -9.96 -5.71 -8.48
C VAL A 187 -8.75 -5.00 -9.08
N GLU A 188 -7.63 -4.96 -8.35
CA GLU A 188 -6.36 -4.40 -8.85
C GLU A 188 -5.89 -5.13 -10.11
N ALA A 189 -5.88 -6.47 -10.10
CA ALA A 189 -5.49 -7.28 -11.25
C ALA A 189 -6.41 -7.08 -12.47
N LEU A 190 -7.72 -6.95 -12.25
CA LEU A 190 -8.68 -6.68 -13.33
C LEU A 190 -8.47 -5.28 -13.93
N LEU A 191 -8.25 -4.28 -13.08
CA LEU A 191 -7.97 -2.90 -13.51
C LEU A 191 -6.63 -2.78 -14.25
N ASP A 192 -5.64 -3.61 -13.92
CA ASP A 192 -4.37 -3.67 -14.65
C ASP A 192 -4.54 -4.18 -16.10
N GLY A 193 -5.42 -5.18 -16.31
CA GLY A 193 -5.74 -5.68 -17.65
C GLY A 193 -6.44 -4.63 -18.54
N ALA A 194 -7.27 -3.78 -17.95
CA ALA A 194 -7.98 -2.66 -18.56
C ALA A 194 -8.59 -2.96 -19.94
N SER A 195 -9.36 -4.04 -20.01
CA SER A 195 -10.17 -4.46 -21.17
C SER A 195 -11.61 -3.91 -21.08
N SER A 196 -12.39 -4.07 -22.16
CA SER A 196 -13.84 -3.78 -22.15
C SER A 196 -14.59 -4.61 -21.09
N GLU A 197 -14.09 -5.81 -20.77
CA GLU A 197 -14.70 -6.75 -19.82
C GLU A 197 -14.32 -6.47 -18.35
N THR A 198 -13.48 -5.47 -18.09
CA THR A 198 -12.98 -5.16 -16.74
C THR A 198 -14.10 -4.87 -15.74
N TRP A 199 -14.97 -3.91 -16.07
CA TRP A 199 -16.07 -3.52 -15.19
C TRP A 199 -17.15 -4.62 -15.06
N PRO A 200 -17.57 -5.31 -16.13
CA PRO A 200 -18.42 -6.50 -16.01
C PRO A 200 -17.83 -7.59 -15.08
N ALA A 201 -16.53 -7.87 -15.20
CA ALA A 201 -15.85 -8.83 -14.34
C ALA A 201 -15.81 -8.37 -12.87
N ILE A 202 -15.52 -7.09 -12.63
CA ILE A 202 -15.57 -6.49 -11.28
C ILE A 202 -16.98 -6.56 -10.70
N ARG A 203 -18.04 -6.28 -11.47
CA ARG A 203 -19.44 -6.39 -11.00
C ARG A 203 -19.78 -7.81 -10.59
N LYS A 204 -19.38 -8.81 -11.38
CA LYS A 204 -19.59 -10.23 -11.08
C LYS A 204 -18.86 -10.64 -9.79
N LEU A 205 -17.60 -10.21 -9.63
CA LEU A 205 -16.81 -10.45 -8.43
C LEU A 205 -17.46 -9.79 -7.20
N LEU A 206 -17.77 -8.49 -7.30
CA LEU A 206 -18.39 -7.72 -6.21
C LEU A 206 -19.70 -8.39 -5.76
N ARG A 207 -20.57 -8.77 -6.70
CA ARG A 207 -21.83 -9.47 -6.40
C ARG A 207 -21.58 -10.77 -5.64
N ARG A 208 -20.70 -11.65 -6.16
CA ARG A 208 -20.39 -12.95 -5.55
C ARG A 208 -19.85 -12.81 -4.12
N GLU A 209 -18.85 -11.96 -3.93
CA GLU A 209 -18.22 -11.81 -2.61
C GLU A 209 -19.15 -11.10 -1.61
N THR A 210 -19.93 -10.13 -2.08
CA THR A 210 -20.90 -9.41 -1.23
C THR A 210 -22.03 -10.34 -0.80
N GLU A 211 -22.63 -11.11 -1.71
CA GLU A 211 -23.69 -12.08 -1.38
C GLU A 211 -23.19 -13.14 -0.38
N ALA A 212 -21.96 -13.64 -0.57
CA ALA A 212 -21.34 -14.59 0.36
C ALA A 212 -21.08 -13.95 1.74
N ALA A 213 -20.60 -12.71 1.78
CA ALA A 213 -20.36 -11.99 3.03
C ALA A 213 -21.67 -11.65 3.76
N VAL A 214 -22.69 -11.16 3.06
CA VAL A 214 -24.02 -10.84 3.61
C VAL A 214 -24.70 -12.09 4.15
N SER A 215 -24.62 -13.22 3.42
CA SER A 215 -25.17 -14.51 3.89
C SER A 215 -24.47 -14.99 5.16
N GLY A 216 -23.13 -14.98 5.18
CA GLY A 216 -22.36 -15.37 6.36
C GLY A 216 -22.60 -14.43 7.56
N PHE A 217 -22.62 -13.12 7.32
CA PHE A 217 -22.85 -12.10 8.33
C PHE A 217 -24.26 -12.23 8.93
N SER A 218 -25.30 -12.38 8.10
CA SER A 218 -26.66 -12.64 8.54
C SER A 218 -26.76 -13.92 9.40
N GLY A 219 -26.04 -14.97 9.02
CA GLY A 219 -25.90 -16.19 9.83
C GLY A 219 -25.29 -15.93 11.20
N ALA A 220 -24.20 -15.16 11.27
CA ALA A 220 -23.54 -14.78 12.53
C ALA A 220 -24.42 -13.90 13.43
N LEU A 221 -25.28 -13.06 12.84
CA LEU A 221 -26.21 -12.19 13.57
C LEU A 221 -27.43 -12.93 14.14
N SER A 222 -27.76 -14.13 13.64
CA SER A 222 -28.97 -14.87 14.03
C SER A 222 -29.06 -15.18 15.52
N GLY A 223 -27.92 -15.29 16.22
CA GLY A 223 -27.87 -15.59 17.65
C GLY A 223 -28.16 -14.40 18.59
N PHE A 224 -28.38 -13.19 18.06
CA PHE A 224 -28.47 -11.95 18.84
C PHE A 224 -29.89 -11.41 19.05
N ASP A 225 -30.93 -12.10 18.54
CA ASP A 225 -32.35 -11.67 18.60
C ASP A 225 -32.53 -10.16 18.30
N MET A 226 -31.97 -9.71 17.18
CA MET A 226 -32.03 -8.30 16.77
C MET A 226 -33.35 -7.97 16.06
N ASP A 227 -33.76 -6.71 16.12
CA ASP A 227 -34.85 -6.22 15.28
C ASP A 227 -34.44 -6.24 13.80
N GLU A 228 -35.42 -6.53 12.93
CA GLU A 228 -35.17 -6.67 11.48
C GLU A 228 -34.62 -5.37 10.88
N GLN A 229 -35.07 -4.20 11.36
CA GLN A 229 -34.59 -2.91 10.86
C GLN A 229 -33.09 -2.70 11.11
N THR A 230 -32.61 -2.99 12.32
CA THR A 230 -31.19 -2.87 12.68
C THR A 230 -30.37 -3.91 11.95
N LYS A 231 -30.89 -5.13 11.81
CA LYS A 231 -30.23 -6.20 11.04
C LYS A 231 -30.07 -5.80 9.57
N ASP A 232 -31.14 -5.31 8.93
CA ASP A 232 -31.11 -4.84 7.55
C ASP A 232 -30.15 -3.67 7.37
N SER A 233 -30.11 -2.72 8.31
CA SER A 233 -29.15 -1.62 8.29
C SER A 233 -27.70 -2.11 8.37
N MET A 234 -27.41 -3.10 9.22
CA MET A 234 -26.08 -3.68 9.31
C MET A 234 -25.69 -4.44 8.03
N LEU A 235 -26.63 -5.17 7.42
CA LEU A 235 -26.40 -5.87 6.14
C LEU A 235 -26.11 -4.86 5.02
N GLN A 236 -26.89 -3.78 4.92
CA GLN A 236 -26.64 -2.69 3.97
C GLN A 236 -25.29 -2.02 4.19
N ASN A 237 -24.84 -1.86 5.44
CA ASN A 237 -23.51 -1.33 5.72
C ASN A 237 -22.40 -2.22 5.16
N ILE A 238 -22.53 -3.54 5.24
CA ILE A 238 -21.60 -4.50 4.63
C ILE A 238 -21.61 -4.40 3.10
N GLU A 239 -22.78 -4.26 2.48
CA GLU A 239 -22.89 -4.04 1.02
C GLU A 239 -22.24 -2.73 0.58
N ASN A 240 -22.48 -1.65 1.32
CA ASN A 240 -21.89 -0.35 1.08
C ASN A 240 -20.37 -0.36 1.30
N TYR A 241 -19.89 -1.10 2.30
CA TYR A 241 -18.46 -1.30 2.54
C TYR A 241 -17.80 -2.00 1.36
N ALA A 242 -18.39 -3.10 0.85
CA ALA A 242 -17.88 -3.81 -0.30
C ALA A 242 -17.76 -2.90 -1.54
N ARG A 243 -18.78 -2.09 -1.80
CA ARG A 243 -18.76 -1.06 -2.86
C ARG A 243 -17.63 -0.05 -2.63
N GLY A 244 -17.52 0.47 -1.40
CA GLY A 244 -16.47 1.42 -1.01
C GLY A 244 -15.05 0.89 -1.20
N VAL A 245 -14.82 -0.41 -0.96
CA VAL A 245 -13.52 -1.06 -1.22
C VAL A 245 -13.17 -1.00 -2.71
N VAL A 246 -14.12 -1.35 -3.58
CA VAL A 246 -13.91 -1.31 -5.05
C VAL A 246 -13.68 0.11 -5.53
N GLU A 247 -14.46 1.08 -5.05
CA GLU A 247 -14.28 2.50 -5.38
C GLU A 247 -12.93 3.06 -4.92
N ALA A 248 -12.50 2.69 -3.70
CA ALA A 248 -11.20 3.09 -3.17
C ALA A 248 -10.06 2.52 -4.03
N LYS A 249 -10.15 1.24 -4.40
CA LYS A 249 -9.17 0.58 -5.27
C LYS A 249 -9.15 1.17 -6.67
N ALA A 250 -10.31 1.43 -7.26
CA ALA A 250 -10.40 2.09 -8.55
C ALA A 250 -9.76 3.49 -8.54
N ARG A 251 -9.94 4.25 -7.44
CA ARG A 251 -9.32 5.56 -7.27
C ARG A 251 -7.79 5.49 -7.12
N GLU A 252 -7.29 4.51 -6.37
CA GLU A 252 -5.86 4.24 -6.24
C GLU A 252 -5.23 3.93 -7.61
N GLU A 253 -5.87 3.06 -8.38
CA GLU A 253 -5.39 2.62 -9.69
C GLU A 253 -5.49 3.72 -10.76
N ALA A 254 -6.56 4.53 -10.72
CA ALA A 254 -6.68 5.72 -11.56
C ALA A 254 -5.55 6.74 -11.30
N GLY A 255 -5.06 6.83 -10.05
CA GLY A 255 -3.89 7.66 -9.72
C GLY A 255 -2.59 7.19 -10.39
N ARG A 256 -2.50 5.92 -10.78
CA ARG A 256 -1.34 5.29 -11.45
C ARG A 256 -1.53 5.15 -12.97
N VAL A 257 -2.62 5.70 -13.52
CA VAL A 257 -3.01 5.51 -14.92
C VAL A 257 -1.92 5.87 -15.91
N LEU A 258 -1.15 6.94 -15.68
CA LEU A 258 -0.09 7.36 -16.60
C LEU A 258 1.00 6.30 -16.76
N ILE A 259 1.41 5.69 -15.64
CA ILE A 259 2.44 4.64 -15.64
C ILE A 259 1.91 3.42 -16.39
N ARG A 260 0.67 3.01 -16.09
CA ARG A 260 -0.01 1.89 -16.76
C ARG A 260 -0.18 2.11 -18.27
N MET A 261 -0.53 3.32 -18.67
CA MET A 261 -0.59 3.70 -20.09
C MET A 261 0.77 3.56 -20.76
N LYS A 262 1.86 3.97 -20.10
CA LYS A 262 3.23 3.84 -20.64
C LYS A 262 3.68 2.39 -20.73
N ASP A 263 3.36 1.56 -19.74
CA ASP A 263 3.68 0.13 -19.76
C ASP A 263 2.91 -0.57 -20.89
N ARG A 264 1.62 -0.26 -21.06
CA ARG A 264 0.79 -0.75 -22.17
C ARG A 264 1.30 -0.28 -23.53
N PHE A 265 1.77 0.97 -23.62
CA PHE A 265 2.39 1.48 -24.83
C PHE A 265 3.70 0.75 -25.13
N SER A 266 4.59 0.63 -24.16
CA SER A 266 5.92 0.04 -24.33
C SER A 266 5.81 -1.43 -24.71
N THR A 267 4.96 -2.20 -24.03
CA THR A 267 4.70 -3.60 -24.37
C THR A 267 4.27 -3.77 -25.83
N LEU A 268 3.30 -2.99 -26.30
CA LEU A 268 2.81 -3.08 -27.69
C LEU A 268 3.73 -2.45 -28.74
N PHE A 269 4.52 -1.46 -28.35
CA PHE A 269 5.41 -0.73 -29.26
C PHE A 269 6.75 -1.42 -29.44
N SER A 270 7.37 -1.85 -28.33
CA SER A 270 8.70 -2.44 -28.31
C SER A 270 8.73 -3.95 -28.45
N HIS A 271 7.59 -4.64 -28.47
CA HIS A 271 7.53 -6.08 -28.69
C HIS A 271 6.75 -6.43 -29.96
N ASP A 272 7.08 -7.57 -30.56
CA ASP A 272 6.35 -8.17 -31.67
C ASP A 272 5.17 -9.04 -31.17
N SER A 273 4.49 -9.74 -32.09
CA SER A 273 3.39 -10.63 -31.76
C SER A 273 3.78 -11.81 -30.88
N ASP A 274 5.07 -12.17 -30.89
CA ASP A 274 5.63 -13.30 -30.15
C ASP A 274 6.22 -12.85 -28.80
N SER A 275 5.94 -11.60 -28.39
CA SER A 275 6.47 -10.97 -27.17
C SER A 275 7.98 -10.82 -27.13
N MET A 276 8.65 -10.87 -28.30
CA MET A 276 10.08 -10.64 -28.41
C MET A 276 10.37 -9.16 -28.65
N PRO A 277 11.50 -8.61 -28.15
CA PRO A 277 11.88 -7.23 -28.42
C PRO A 277 11.96 -6.96 -29.93
N ARG A 278 11.19 -5.97 -30.39
CA ARG A 278 11.05 -5.61 -31.79
C ARG A 278 12.34 -5.04 -32.34
N VAL A 279 12.78 -5.58 -33.48
CA VAL A 279 13.89 -5.03 -34.27
C VAL A 279 13.31 -4.17 -35.39
N TRP A 280 13.65 -2.89 -35.40
CA TRP A 280 13.13 -1.93 -36.38
C TRP A 280 13.67 -2.21 -37.79
N THR A 281 12.92 -3.00 -38.56
CA THR A 281 13.25 -3.34 -39.95
C THR A 281 12.67 -2.32 -40.93
N VAL A 282 13.17 -2.30 -42.17
CA VAL A 282 12.76 -1.34 -43.21
C VAL A 282 11.27 -1.49 -43.61
N ASN A 283 10.68 -2.67 -43.39
CA ASN A 283 9.32 -2.98 -43.81
C ASN A 283 8.25 -2.65 -42.74
N GLU A 284 8.65 -2.29 -41.53
CA GLU A 284 7.70 -1.97 -40.45
C GLU A 284 7.15 -0.55 -40.58
N ASP A 285 5.83 -0.41 -40.51
CA ASP A 285 5.17 0.89 -40.41
C ASP A 285 5.11 1.34 -38.94
N ILE A 286 6.16 2.04 -38.51
CA ILE A 286 6.27 2.60 -37.16
C ILE A 286 5.07 3.50 -36.84
N ARG A 287 4.49 4.20 -37.83
CA ARG A 287 3.33 5.08 -37.61
C ARG A 287 2.07 4.28 -37.30
N ALA A 288 1.83 3.18 -38.02
CA ALA A 288 0.71 2.28 -37.75
C ALA A 288 0.86 1.58 -36.37
N ILE A 289 2.07 1.12 -36.04
CA ILE A 289 2.38 0.52 -34.73
C ILE A 289 2.15 1.54 -33.61
N THR A 290 2.68 2.76 -33.76
CA THR A 290 2.49 3.85 -32.80
C THR A 290 1.01 4.19 -32.61
N LYS A 291 0.23 4.25 -33.70
CA LYS A 291 -1.22 4.50 -33.65
C LYS A 291 -1.93 3.41 -32.86
N THR A 292 -1.59 2.14 -33.11
CA THR A 292 -2.16 0.99 -32.41
C THR A 292 -1.82 1.01 -30.91
N ALA A 293 -0.55 1.19 -30.55
CA ALA A 293 -0.10 1.27 -29.16
C ALA A 293 -0.74 2.46 -28.42
N ARG A 294 -0.87 3.63 -29.06
CA ARG A 294 -1.58 4.78 -28.50
C ARG A 294 -3.07 4.51 -28.31
N SER A 295 -3.74 3.88 -29.28
CA SER A 295 -5.17 3.54 -29.15
C SER A 295 -5.44 2.56 -28.00
N ALA A 296 -4.58 1.54 -27.83
CA ALA A 296 -4.70 0.60 -26.72
C ALA A 296 -4.45 1.27 -25.36
N SER A 297 -3.50 2.19 -25.29
CA SER A 297 -3.24 2.98 -24.07
C SER A 297 -4.39 3.93 -23.74
N LEU A 298 -5.09 4.46 -24.75
CA LEU A 298 -6.28 5.28 -24.54
C LEU A 298 -7.47 4.47 -24.03
N LYS A 299 -7.65 3.24 -24.52
CA LYS A 299 -8.68 2.33 -23.98
C LYS A 299 -8.47 2.07 -22.50
N LEU A 300 -7.21 1.88 -22.08
CA LEU A 300 -6.86 1.76 -20.67
C LEU A 300 -7.27 3.02 -19.88
N LEU A 301 -6.98 4.21 -20.40
CA LEU A 301 -7.42 5.46 -19.78
C LEU A 301 -8.96 5.49 -19.65
N SER A 302 -9.69 5.17 -20.72
CA SER A 302 -11.18 5.15 -20.74
C SER A 302 -11.79 4.25 -19.64
N VAL A 303 -11.18 3.08 -19.41
CA VAL A 303 -11.60 2.16 -18.35
C VAL A 303 -11.38 2.78 -16.96
N MET A 304 -10.31 3.55 -16.76
CA MET A 304 -9.93 4.15 -15.47
C MET A 304 -10.54 5.54 -15.21
N VAL A 305 -11.31 6.12 -16.14
CA VAL A 305 -11.92 7.44 -15.96
C VAL A 305 -13.13 7.41 -15.02
N VAL A 306 -13.97 6.38 -15.12
CA VAL A 306 -15.27 6.30 -14.44
C VAL A 306 -15.51 4.90 -13.87
N THR A 307 -16.08 4.84 -12.67
CA THR A 307 -16.54 3.60 -12.06
C THR A 307 -17.89 3.15 -12.65
N ARG A 308 -17.93 1.93 -13.20
CA ARG A 308 -19.14 1.34 -13.83
C ARG A 308 -19.63 0.13 -13.04
N LEU A 309 -20.15 0.42 -11.84
CA LEU A 309 -20.57 -0.61 -10.87
C LEU A 309 -22.02 -1.06 -11.03
N ASN A 310 -22.84 -0.33 -11.80
CA ASN A 310 -24.23 -0.70 -12.05
C ASN A 310 -24.40 -1.16 -13.51
N ASP A 311 -25.43 -1.96 -13.75
CA ASP A 311 -25.68 -2.55 -15.08
C ASP A 311 -26.22 -1.50 -16.08
N ASP A 312 -26.80 -0.40 -15.61
CA ASP A 312 -27.30 0.72 -16.43
C ASP A 312 -26.22 1.78 -16.75
N ASP A 313 -24.98 1.58 -16.31
CA ASP A 313 -23.87 2.53 -16.51
C ASP A 313 -23.34 2.43 -17.97
N ASN A 314 -24.11 2.93 -18.93
CA ASN A 314 -23.66 3.14 -20.31
C ASN A 314 -23.11 4.56 -20.46
N ASP A 315 -21.86 4.68 -20.90
CA ASP A 315 -21.25 5.98 -21.19
C ASP A 315 -20.59 6.02 -22.57
N SER A 316 -20.45 7.23 -23.11
CA SER A 316 -19.83 7.49 -24.41
C SER A 316 -18.37 7.96 -24.28
N ILE A 317 -17.72 7.68 -23.13
CA ILE A 317 -16.41 8.23 -22.76
C ILE A 317 -15.30 7.72 -23.68
N GLU A 318 -15.27 6.44 -24.01
CA GLU A 318 -14.27 5.87 -24.92
C GLU A 318 -14.31 6.57 -26.29
N ASN A 319 -15.52 6.77 -26.82
CA ASN A 319 -15.73 7.45 -28.10
C ASN A 319 -15.31 8.92 -28.02
N THR A 320 -15.70 9.61 -26.95
CA THR A 320 -15.37 11.03 -26.73
C THR A 320 -13.86 11.24 -26.62
N LEU A 321 -13.17 10.39 -25.85
CA LEU A 321 -11.71 10.42 -25.73
C LEU A 321 -11.04 10.13 -27.07
N SER A 322 -11.51 9.11 -27.81
CA SER A 322 -10.92 8.73 -29.10
C SER A 322 -11.00 9.86 -30.12
N VAL A 323 -12.17 10.48 -30.28
CA VAL A 323 -12.39 11.60 -31.20
C VAL A 323 -11.55 12.82 -30.79
N ALA A 324 -11.57 13.18 -29.50
CA ALA A 324 -10.91 14.39 -29.02
C ALA A 324 -9.37 14.28 -28.96
N LEU A 325 -8.81 13.09 -28.71
CA LEU A 325 -7.40 12.93 -28.36
C LEU A 325 -6.54 12.23 -29.42
N VAL A 326 -7.14 11.34 -30.22
CA VAL A 326 -6.45 10.57 -31.29
C VAL A 326 -6.74 11.18 -32.65
N ASP A 327 -7.99 11.49 -32.97
CA ASP A 327 -8.37 11.94 -34.32
C ASP A 327 -8.16 13.46 -34.52
N SER A 328 -8.31 14.27 -33.47
CA SER A 328 -7.99 15.71 -33.48
C SER A 328 -6.55 16.02 -33.93
N ALA A 329 -5.59 15.12 -33.67
CA ALA A 329 -4.20 15.28 -34.11
C ALA A 329 -4.03 15.21 -35.64
N ASN A 330 -4.97 14.60 -36.36
CA ASN A 330 -4.97 14.53 -37.82
C ASN A 330 -5.77 15.67 -38.48
N ALA A 331 -6.63 16.35 -37.72
CA ALA A 331 -7.53 17.40 -38.21
C ALA A 331 -6.95 18.83 -38.12
N ALA A 332 -5.75 19.00 -37.55
CA ALA A 332 -5.11 20.32 -37.38
C ALA A 332 -4.78 21.06 -38.70
N VAL A 333 -5.13 20.53 -39.88
CA VAL A 333 -4.88 21.14 -41.20
C VAL A 333 -6.16 21.48 -41.98
N LYS A 334 -7.37 21.08 -41.55
CA LYS A 334 -8.60 21.49 -42.27
C LYS A 334 -9.71 21.95 -41.33
N ASP A 335 -10.05 23.23 -41.52
CA ASP A 335 -11.23 23.94 -41.06
C ASP A 335 -11.33 24.27 -39.57
N ARG A 336 -10.79 25.45 -39.29
CA ARG A 336 -11.01 26.26 -38.09
C ARG A 336 -12.45 26.82 -38.11
N SER A 337 -13.46 25.96 -37.96
CA SER A 337 -14.83 26.45 -37.72
C SER A 337 -14.99 26.86 -36.26
N ILE A 338 -15.27 28.14 -36.06
CA ILE A 338 -15.45 28.82 -34.78
C ILE A 338 -16.80 28.38 -34.18
N THR A 339 -16.83 27.36 -33.30
CA THR A 339 -17.85 27.05 -32.25
C THR A 339 -17.93 25.56 -31.85
N THR A 340 -16.87 24.76 -31.95
CA THR A 340 -16.87 23.43 -31.30
C THR A 340 -16.47 23.59 -29.84
N PHE A 341 -17.45 23.46 -28.93
CA PHE A 341 -17.18 23.27 -27.50
C PHE A 341 -16.19 22.11 -27.35
N ASP A 342 -15.05 22.36 -26.68
CA ASP A 342 -14.08 21.30 -26.39
C ASP A 342 -14.68 20.39 -25.31
N PRO A 343 -15.06 19.15 -25.62
CA PRO A 343 -15.71 18.26 -24.66
C PRO A 343 -14.78 17.92 -23.48
N LEU A 344 -13.47 18.14 -23.61
CA LEU A 344 -12.48 17.91 -22.56
C LEU A 344 -12.12 19.18 -21.76
N ALA A 345 -12.76 20.32 -22.04
CA ALA A 345 -12.59 21.55 -21.27
C ALA A 345 -13.51 21.63 -20.04
N SER A 346 -14.38 20.63 -19.82
CA SER A 346 -15.29 20.53 -18.68
C SER A 346 -14.62 19.90 -17.46
N SER A 347 -14.98 20.35 -16.25
CA SER A 347 -14.58 19.73 -14.98
C SER A 347 -15.36 18.44 -14.67
N THR A 348 -16.48 18.20 -15.35
CA THR A 348 -17.35 17.02 -15.16
C THR A 348 -17.67 16.35 -16.49
N TRP A 349 -17.87 15.03 -16.46
CA TRP A 349 -18.37 14.27 -17.61
C TRP A 349 -19.87 14.50 -17.81
N GLU A 350 -20.31 14.61 -19.05
CA GLU A 350 -21.74 14.65 -19.41
C GLU A 350 -22.35 13.28 -19.08
N GLU A 351 -23.54 13.28 -18.45
CA GLU A 351 -24.28 12.07 -18.03
C GLU A 351 -23.62 11.19 -16.93
N VAL A 352 -22.48 11.61 -16.35
CA VAL A 352 -21.83 10.87 -15.26
C VAL A 352 -21.78 11.68 -13.96
N PRO A 353 -22.30 11.14 -12.84
CA PRO A 353 -22.27 11.84 -11.56
C PRO A 353 -20.84 11.98 -11.01
N PRO A 354 -20.53 13.07 -10.27
CA PRO A 354 -19.20 13.30 -9.71
C PRO A 354 -18.70 12.16 -8.79
N SER A 355 -19.59 11.47 -8.08
CA SER A 355 -19.24 10.36 -7.20
C SER A 355 -18.62 9.16 -7.94
N ARG A 356 -18.91 9.00 -9.24
CA ARG A 356 -18.37 7.94 -10.09
C ARG A 356 -17.15 8.37 -10.90
N THR A 357 -16.86 9.67 -10.93
CA THR A 357 -15.74 10.22 -11.69
C THR A 357 -14.43 10.00 -10.93
N LEU A 358 -13.50 9.27 -11.53
CA LEU A 358 -12.14 9.07 -11.01
C LEU A 358 -11.17 10.10 -11.59
N ILE A 359 -11.29 10.36 -12.89
CA ILE A 359 -10.45 11.31 -13.64
C ILE A 359 -11.37 12.26 -14.40
N THR A 360 -11.15 13.56 -14.22
CA THR A 360 -11.94 14.59 -14.92
C THR A 360 -11.53 14.72 -16.40
N PRO A 361 -12.40 15.27 -17.28
CA PRO A 361 -12.06 15.48 -18.69
C PRO A 361 -10.80 16.33 -18.89
N VAL A 362 -10.63 17.41 -18.10
CA VAL A 362 -9.42 18.26 -18.15
C VAL A 362 -8.16 17.48 -17.77
N GLN A 363 -8.23 16.62 -16.75
CA GLN A 363 -7.12 15.75 -16.36
C GLN A 363 -6.80 14.71 -17.44
N CYS A 364 -7.81 14.16 -18.12
CA CYS A 364 -7.57 13.25 -19.25
C CYS A 364 -6.76 13.95 -20.36
N LYS A 365 -7.07 15.22 -20.63
CA LYS A 365 -6.33 16.02 -21.62
C LYS A 365 -4.88 16.28 -21.20
N SER A 366 -4.62 16.59 -19.93
CA SER A 366 -3.26 16.79 -19.43
C SER A 366 -2.46 15.48 -19.39
N LEU A 367 -3.05 14.40 -18.87
CA LEU A 367 -2.47 13.05 -18.86
C LEU A 367 -2.10 12.59 -20.26
N TRP A 368 -2.98 12.80 -21.25
CA TRP A 368 -2.71 12.42 -22.63
C TRP A 368 -1.57 13.21 -23.26
N ARG A 369 -1.45 14.51 -22.96
CA ARG A 369 -0.31 15.32 -23.42
C ARG A 369 1.00 14.85 -22.80
N GLN A 370 1.00 14.59 -21.50
CA GLN A 370 2.17 14.09 -20.79
C GLN A 370 2.59 12.71 -21.33
N PHE A 371 1.62 11.80 -21.50
CA PHE A 371 1.84 10.49 -22.11
C PHE A 371 2.45 10.60 -23.52
N LYS A 372 1.94 11.50 -24.38
CA LYS A 372 2.55 11.71 -25.70
C LYS A 372 3.99 12.19 -25.60
N ALA A 373 4.27 13.19 -24.77
CA ALA A 373 5.61 13.75 -24.62
C ALA A 373 6.62 12.69 -24.13
N GLU A 374 6.24 11.86 -23.16
CA GLU A 374 7.11 10.83 -22.61
C GLU A 374 7.32 9.63 -23.57
N THR A 375 6.33 9.31 -24.40
CA THR A 375 6.43 8.22 -25.40
C THR A 375 7.05 8.67 -26.72
N GLU A 376 7.06 9.97 -27.02
CA GLU A 376 7.60 10.54 -28.26
C GLU A 376 9.09 10.28 -28.44
N TYR A 377 9.86 10.29 -27.34
CA TYR A 377 11.28 9.92 -27.40
C TYR A 377 11.48 8.49 -27.92
N SER A 378 10.69 7.53 -27.42
CA SER A 378 10.76 6.12 -27.85
C SER A 378 10.39 5.96 -29.33
N VAL A 379 9.36 6.69 -29.79
CA VAL A 379 8.97 6.70 -31.20
C VAL A 379 10.05 7.31 -32.08
N SER A 380 10.66 8.41 -31.64
CA SER A 380 11.73 9.09 -32.38
C SER A 380 12.98 8.22 -32.48
N GLN A 381 13.33 7.50 -31.41
CA GLN A 381 14.42 6.55 -31.39
C GLN A 381 14.19 5.39 -32.37
N ALA A 382 12.97 4.86 -32.43
CA ALA A 382 12.60 3.82 -33.38
C ALA A 382 12.76 4.27 -34.84
N ILE A 383 12.32 5.49 -35.15
CA ILE A 383 12.48 6.09 -36.50
C ILE A 383 13.96 6.26 -36.84
N ALA A 384 14.75 6.80 -35.91
CA ALA A 384 16.19 6.98 -36.10
C ALA A 384 16.92 5.63 -36.30
N ALA A 385 16.53 4.60 -35.55
CA ALA A 385 17.06 3.25 -35.70
C ALA A 385 16.70 2.63 -37.07
N GLN A 386 15.46 2.82 -37.53
CA GLN A 386 15.02 2.38 -38.86
C GLN A 386 15.77 3.11 -39.99
N GLU A 387 15.97 4.43 -39.86
CA GLU A 387 16.77 5.22 -40.81
C GLU A 387 18.23 4.77 -40.84
N ALA A 388 18.83 4.48 -39.68
CA ALA A 388 20.19 3.95 -39.59
C ALA A 388 20.32 2.59 -40.28
N ASN A 389 19.35 1.68 -40.05
CA ASN A 389 19.30 0.39 -40.73
C ASN A 389 19.13 0.53 -42.26
N LYS A 390 18.30 1.49 -42.71
CA LYS A 390 18.14 1.81 -44.13
C LYS A 390 19.45 2.33 -44.75
N ARG A 391 20.21 3.16 -44.03
CA ARG A 391 21.51 3.69 -44.48
C ARG A 391 22.59 2.59 -44.54
N ASN A 392 22.62 1.69 -43.56
CA ASN A 392 23.57 0.58 -43.53
C ASN A 392 23.40 -0.37 -44.73
N ASN A 393 22.17 -0.59 -45.18
CA ASN A 393 21.89 -1.43 -46.35
C ASN A 393 22.43 -0.87 -47.69
N ASN A 394 22.90 0.39 -47.71
CA ASN A 394 23.43 1.07 -48.89
C ASN A 394 24.97 1.18 -48.93
N TRP A 395 25.70 0.48 -48.05
CA TRP A 395 27.16 0.51 -48.05
C TRP A 395 27.74 -0.29 -49.23
N LEU A 396 27.71 0.30 -50.42
CA LEU A 396 28.58 -0.10 -51.51
C LEU A 396 30.04 0.14 -51.08
N PRO A 397 30.99 -0.73 -51.43
CA PRO A 397 32.41 -0.48 -51.16
C PRO A 397 32.81 0.88 -51.76
N PRO A 398 33.73 1.64 -51.13
CA PRO A 398 34.22 2.89 -51.69
C PRO A 398 34.62 2.72 -53.17
N PRO A 399 34.41 3.71 -54.06
CA PRO A 399 34.68 3.56 -55.49
C PRO A 399 36.11 3.08 -55.81
N TRP A 400 37.11 3.49 -55.02
CA TRP A 400 38.48 3.00 -55.15
C TRP A 400 38.63 1.51 -54.83
N ALA A 401 37.84 0.97 -53.88
CA ALA A 401 37.84 -0.44 -53.54
C ALA A 401 37.17 -1.27 -54.64
N ILE A 402 36.11 -0.74 -55.26
CA ILE A 402 35.47 -1.35 -56.43
C ILE A 402 36.46 -1.42 -57.62
N VAL A 403 37.20 -0.34 -57.88
CA VAL A 403 38.23 -0.30 -58.94
C VAL A 403 39.39 -1.25 -58.62
N ALA A 404 39.88 -1.26 -57.38
CA ALA A 404 40.95 -2.17 -56.95
C ALA A 404 40.54 -3.65 -57.09
N LEU A 405 39.29 -3.98 -56.76
CA LEU A 405 38.75 -5.33 -56.86
C LEU A 405 38.54 -5.76 -58.32
N MET A 406 38.19 -4.83 -59.22
CA MET A 406 38.16 -5.08 -60.68
C MET A 406 39.55 -5.30 -61.30
N VAL A 407 40.58 -4.57 -60.84
CA VAL A 407 41.94 -4.64 -61.42
C VAL A 407 42.75 -5.81 -60.85
N LEU A 408 42.69 -6.06 -59.53
CA LEU A 408 43.44 -7.15 -58.88
C LEU A 408 42.71 -8.49 -58.94
N GLY A 409 41.38 -8.50 -59.00
CA GLY A 409 40.58 -9.69 -58.71
C GLY A 409 40.37 -9.92 -57.21
N PHE A 410 39.27 -10.60 -56.85
CA PHE A 410 38.82 -10.75 -55.45
C PHE A 410 39.82 -11.51 -54.57
N ASN A 411 40.50 -12.51 -55.13
CA ASN A 411 41.43 -13.36 -54.40
C ASN A 411 42.72 -12.60 -54.02
N GLU A 412 43.33 -11.88 -54.98
CA GLU A 412 44.48 -11.00 -54.73
C GLU A 412 44.15 -9.84 -53.77
N PHE A 413 42.97 -9.22 -53.90
CA PHE A 413 42.56 -8.12 -53.03
C PHE A 413 42.41 -8.57 -51.57
N MET A 414 41.84 -9.76 -51.32
CA MET A 414 41.78 -10.31 -49.96
C MET A 414 43.15 -10.71 -49.42
N THR A 415 44.08 -11.20 -50.25
CA THR A 415 45.46 -11.43 -49.79
C THR A 415 46.20 -10.13 -49.46
N LEU A 416 45.92 -9.03 -50.16
CA LEU A 416 46.49 -7.71 -49.88
C LEU A 416 45.97 -7.16 -48.54
N LEU A 417 44.66 -7.30 -48.26
CA LEU A 417 44.07 -6.85 -46.99
C LEU A 417 44.48 -7.72 -45.79
N ARG A 418 44.68 -9.03 -46.01
CA ARG A 418 44.99 -9.98 -44.94
C ARG A 418 46.46 -9.97 -44.54
N ASN A 419 47.36 -9.50 -45.40
CA ASN A 419 48.79 -9.49 -45.11
C ASN A 419 49.39 -8.08 -45.29
N PRO A 420 49.59 -7.33 -44.18
CA PRO A 420 50.06 -5.94 -44.22
C PRO A 420 51.49 -5.80 -44.79
N LEU A 421 52.25 -6.90 -44.87
CA LEU A 421 53.61 -6.90 -45.43
C LEU A 421 53.63 -6.68 -46.94
N TYR A 422 52.65 -7.18 -47.71
CA TYR A 422 52.60 -6.94 -49.16
C TYR A 422 52.42 -5.47 -49.49
N LEU A 423 51.63 -4.75 -48.68
CA LEU A 423 51.43 -3.31 -48.81
C LEU A 423 52.75 -2.56 -48.57
N GLY A 424 53.53 -2.98 -47.58
CA GLY A 424 54.89 -2.48 -47.32
C GLY A 424 55.87 -2.77 -48.46
N VAL A 425 55.87 -3.98 -49.01
CA VAL A 425 56.76 -4.38 -50.14
C VAL A 425 56.41 -3.60 -51.41
N ILE A 426 55.12 -3.43 -51.74
CA ILE A 426 54.68 -2.63 -52.89
C ILE A 426 55.10 -1.17 -52.72
N PHE A 427 54.99 -0.62 -51.51
CA PHE A 427 55.43 0.74 -51.21
C PHE A 427 56.94 0.92 -51.38
N VAL A 428 57.75 -0.03 -50.89
CA VAL A 428 59.21 -0.01 -51.06
C VAL A 428 59.59 -0.17 -52.54
N ALA A 429 58.95 -1.09 -53.27
CA ALA A 429 59.17 -1.27 -54.70
C ALA A 429 58.81 -0.02 -55.50
N PHE A 430 57.73 0.67 -55.15
CA PHE A 430 57.36 1.96 -55.75
C PHE A 430 58.43 3.03 -55.51
N LEU A 431 58.96 3.13 -54.28
CA LEU A 431 60.06 4.06 -53.96
C LEU A 431 61.33 3.74 -54.75
N LEU A 432 61.70 2.47 -54.90
CA LEU A 432 62.85 2.03 -55.71
C LEU A 432 62.65 2.32 -57.20
N MET A 433 61.46 2.04 -57.75
CA MET A 433 61.10 2.37 -59.13
C MET A 433 61.15 3.89 -59.36
N LYS A 434 60.66 4.69 -58.40
CA LYS A 434 60.76 6.16 -58.47
C LYS A 434 62.22 6.63 -58.40
N ALA A 435 63.04 6.04 -57.53
CA ALA A 435 64.45 6.38 -57.42
C ALA A 435 65.22 6.05 -58.71
N LEU A 436 64.95 4.89 -59.31
CA LEU A 436 65.46 4.52 -60.62
C LEU A 436 64.96 5.47 -61.71
N TRP A 437 63.67 5.83 -61.72
CA TRP A 437 63.11 6.78 -62.68
C TRP A 437 63.80 8.16 -62.64
N VAL A 438 64.13 8.62 -61.43
CA VAL A 438 64.84 9.89 -61.21
C VAL A 438 66.32 9.78 -61.58
N GLN A 439 66.99 8.67 -61.27
CA GLN A 439 68.43 8.49 -61.56
C GLN A 439 68.73 8.15 -63.03
N LEU A 440 67.81 7.49 -63.72
CA LEU A 440 67.96 7.18 -65.15
C LEU A 440 67.60 8.34 -66.08
N ASP A 441 67.21 9.51 -65.54
CA ASP A 441 66.78 10.70 -66.28
C ASP A 441 66.02 10.35 -67.57
N ILE A 442 65.00 9.51 -67.40
CA ILE A 442 64.24 8.88 -68.49
C ILE A 442 63.60 9.96 -69.37
N SER A 443 63.22 11.10 -68.76
CA SER A 443 62.70 12.28 -69.45
C SER A 443 63.74 12.95 -70.39
N GLY A 444 65.03 12.88 -70.04
CA GLY A 444 66.14 13.41 -70.82
C GLY A 444 66.56 12.50 -71.98
N GLU A 445 66.63 11.17 -71.75
CA GLU A 445 67.09 10.22 -72.78
C GLU A 445 66.01 9.89 -73.84
N PHE A 446 64.73 9.96 -73.50
CA PHE A 446 63.63 9.75 -74.47
C PHE A 446 63.40 10.94 -75.41
N ARG A 447 64.10 12.07 -75.24
CA ARG A 447 64.07 13.20 -76.20
C ARG A 447 64.70 12.86 -77.56
N HIS A 448 65.51 11.80 -77.65
CA HIS A 448 66.17 11.39 -78.90
C HIS A 448 65.48 10.22 -79.63
N GLY A 449 64.25 9.87 -79.24
CA GLY A 449 63.45 8.82 -79.88
C GLY A 449 63.49 7.47 -79.14
N ALA A 450 62.44 6.66 -79.34
CA ALA A 450 62.19 5.45 -78.54
C ALA A 450 63.25 4.33 -78.72
N LEU A 451 63.84 4.19 -79.91
CA LEU A 451 64.82 3.14 -80.22
C LEU A 451 66.23 3.43 -79.63
N PRO A 452 66.80 4.64 -79.76
CA PRO A 452 68.06 4.99 -79.09
C PRO A 452 67.94 5.00 -77.56
N GLY A 453 66.79 5.46 -77.04
CA GLY A 453 66.51 5.52 -75.60
C GLY A 453 66.54 4.15 -74.94
N LEU A 454 65.89 3.13 -75.54
CA LEU A 454 65.85 1.77 -74.98
C LEU A 454 67.24 1.09 -74.98
N ILE A 455 68.07 1.33 -76.00
CA ILE A 455 69.41 0.76 -76.10
C ILE A 455 70.36 1.44 -75.08
N SER A 456 70.31 2.77 -74.94
CA SER A 456 71.05 3.52 -73.91
C SER A 456 70.66 3.05 -72.51
N LEU A 457 69.35 2.93 -72.25
CA LEU A 457 68.82 2.45 -70.98
C LEU A 457 69.37 1.06 -70.64
N SER A 458 69.36 0.12 -71.59
CA SER A 458 69.83 -1.25 -71.36
C SER A 458 71.32 -1.31 -71.01
N SER A 459 72.14 -0.45 -71.64
CA SER A 459 73.59 -0.40 -71.41
C SER A 459 73.97 0.25 -70.08
N LYS A 460 73.14 1.18 -69.58
CA LYS A 460 73.34 1.89 -68.31
C LYS A 460 72.63 1.23 -67.13
N PHE A 461 71.62 0.39 -67.37
CA PHE A 461 70.85 -0.26 -66.32
C PHE A 461 71.72 -1.14 -65.39
N LEU A 462 72.51 -2.06 -65.97
CA LEU A 462 73.40 -2.94 -65.21
C LEU A 462 74.47 -2.18 -64.40
N PRO A 463 75.21 -1.22 -64.98
CA PRO A 463 76.16 -0.39 -64.22
C PRO A 463 75.50 0.40 -63.09
N THR A 464 74.30 0.96 -63.32
CA THR A 464 73.62 1.82 -62.33
C THR A 464 73.03 0.99 -61.19
N VAL A 465 72.47 -0.18 -61.48
CA VAL A 465 72.01 -1.15 -60.46
C VAL A 465 73.19 -1.66 -59.64
N MET A 466 74.33 -1.94 -60.27
CA MET A 466 75.54 -2.37 -59.56
C MET A 466 76.15 -1.23 -58.73
N ASN A 467 76.09 0.02 -59.20
CA ASN A 467 76.56 1.19 -58.46
C ASN A 467 75.62 1.54 -57.28
N LEU A 468 74.32 1.35 -57.43
CA LEU A 468 73.34 1.44 -56.34
C LEU A 468 73.53 0.33 -55.31
N LEU A 469 73.70 -0.92 -55.73
CA LEU A 469 73.99 -2.05 -54.83
C LEU A 469 75.33 -1.85 -54.11
N LYS A 470 76.34 -1.32 -54.82
CA LYS A 470 77.65 -1.01 -54.25
C LYS A 470 77.57 0.16 -53.27
N ARG A 471 76.83 1.23 -53.59
CA ARG A 471 76.54 2.32 -52.65
C ARG A 471 75.75 1.84 -51.44
N LEU A 472 74.73 1.01 -51.62
CA LEU A 472 73.95 0.43 -50.53
C LEU A 472 74.78 -0.52 -49.66
N ALA A 473 75.74 -1.23 -50.24
CA ALA A 473 76.69 -2.08 -49.51
C ALA A 473 77.77 -1.26 -48.78
N GLU A 474 78.26 -0.17 -49.39
CA GLU A 474 79.28 0.74 -48.83
C GLU A 474 78.69 1.65 -47.73
N GLU A 475 77.43 2.10 -47.86
CA GLU A 475 76.71 2.89 -46.83
C GLU A 475 76.29 2.02 -45.63
N GLY A 476 76.26 0.69 -45.79
CA GLY A 476 76.01 -0.28 -44.71
C GLY A 476 77.26 -0.66 -43.89
N GLN A 477 78.46 -0.18 -44.27
CA GLN A 477 79.75 -0.61 -43.69
C GLN A 477 80.66 0.52 -43.18
N ILE A 478 80.12 1.71 -42.85
CA ILE A 478 80.89 2.79 -42.22
C ILE A 478 80.63 2.83 -40.70
N PRO A 479 81.66 2.62 -39.83
CA PRO A 479 81.55 2.72 -38.38
C PRO A 479 81.40 4.16 -37.88
N ALA A 480 80.70 4.32 -36.75
CA ALA A 480 80.47 5.59 -36.07
C ALA A 480 81.74 6.20 -35.43
N ALA A 481 81.97 7.50 -35.66
CA ALA A 481 82.76 8.41 -34.83
C ALA A 481 82.19 9.83 -35.04
N ASN A 482 81.54 10.46 -34.05
CA ASN A 482 82.10 11.34 -32.99
C ASN A 482 83.12 12.34 -33.57
N ASP A 483 83.06 13.67 -33.45
CA ASP A 483 82.30 14.74 -32.77
C ASP A 483 82.94 16.07 -33.34
N PRO A 484 82.78 17.34 -32.89
CA PRO A 484 81.76 18.03 -32.08
C PRO A 484 81.28 19.38 -32.68
N GLN A 485 80.18 19.93 -32.12
CA GLN A 485 79.82 21.37 -32.05
C GLN A 485 79.68 22.19 -33.37
N ARG A 486 78.71 23.10 -33.57
CA ARG A 486 78.05 24.01 -32.64
C ARG A 486 76.78 24.59 -33.28
N ASN A 487 75.78 24.77 -32.43
CA ASN A 487 74.47 25.38 -32.63
C ASN A 487 74.49 26.79 -33.26
N HIS A 488 73.42 27.09 -34.01
CA HIS A 488 72.58 28.29 -33.88
C HIS A 488 71.18 27.93 -34.42
N SER A 489 70.20 27.62 -33.57
CA SER A 489 69.31 28.54 -32.82
C SER A 489 68.34 29.33 -33.72
N LEU A 490 67.11 28.84 -33.84
CA LEU A 490 65.92 29.70 -33.79
C LEU A 490 64.98 29.10 -32.74
N GLU A 491 64.85 29.86 -31.66
CA GLU A 491 64.08 29.52 -30.47
C GLU A 491 62.58 29.46 -30.74
N SER A 492 62.01 28.35 -30.30
CA SER A 492 60.70 28.26 -29.69
C SER A 492 60.72 28.83 -28.26
N LYS A 493 59.76 29.71 -27.91
CA LYS A 493 59.03 29.82 -26.62
C LYS A 493 58.12 31.05 -26.66
N SER A 494 56.78 30.89 -26.58
CA SER A 494 55.96 30.75 -25.35
C SER A 494 55.57 32.13 -24.79
N PHE A 495 54.32 32.50 -24.50
CA PHE A 495 53.36 31.98 -23.50
C PHE A 495 51.93 32.49 -23.84
N ARG A 496 50.85 31.69 -23.80
CA ARG A 496 49.98 31.21 -22.67
C ARG A 496 48.76 32.11 -22.44
N ASN A 497 47.53 31.62 -22.59
CA ASN A 497 46.65 31.04 -21.55
C ASN A 497 45.44 30.39 -22.26
N GLY A 498 44.80 29.31 -21.81
CA GLY A 498 44.93 28.45 -20.65
C GLY A 498 43.79 27.43 -20.72
N VAL A 499 44.11 26.15 -20.51
CA VAL A 499 43.18 25.01 -20.43
C VAL A 499 43.11 24.56 -18.98
N SER A 500 41.93 24.16 -18.52
CA SER A 500 41.73 23.16 -17.47
C SER A 500 40.74 22.13 -18.03
N THR A 501 41.14 20.95 -18.49
CA THR A 501 41.38 19.67 -17.76
C THR A 501 40.27 19.32 -16.77
N SER A 502 39.71 18.12 -16.69
CA SER A 502 39.90 16.83 -17.39
C SER A 502 38.86 15.85 -16.83
N SER A 503 38.47 14.86 -17.62
CA SER A 503 37.87 13.61 -17.14
C SER A 503 38.95 12.71 -16.53
N ASP A 504 38.58 11.81 -15.60
CA ASP A 504 38.79 10.34 -15.74
C ASP A 504 38.65 9.55 -14.41
N THR A 505 37.67 8.64 -14.41
CA THR A 505 37.72 7.19 -14.05
C THR A 505 38.50 6.66 -12.83
N SER A 506 37.76 6.02 -11.88
CA SER A 506 37.75 4.55 -11.62
C SER A 506 37.78 4.08 -10.15
N SER A 507 36.89 3.11 -9.88
CA SER A 507 36.99 1.92 -9.00
C SER A 507 37.15 2.02 -7.46
N SER A 508 36.09 1.53 -6.80
CA SER A 508 36.00 0.43 -5.81
C SER A 508 36.50 0.56 -4.35
N THR A 509 35.60 0.06 -3.49
CA THR A 509 35.77 -0.72 -2.24
C THR A 509 35.94 -0.03 -0.88
N ALA A 510 34.96 -0.37 -0.01
CA ALA A 510 35.10 -0.83 1.38
C ALA A 510 35.29 0.17 2.54
N SER A 511 34.19 0.29 3.32
CA SER A 511 34.10 0.06 4.77
C SER A 511 34.41 1.17 5.80
N SER A 512 33.44 1.30 6.74
CA SER A 512 33.54 1.69 8.18
C SER A 512 34.06 3.10 8.51
N GLU A 513 33.61 3.87 9.50
CA GLU A 513 32.84 3.69 10.73
C GLU A 513 32.47 5.11 11.24
N VAL A 514 31.27 5.30 11.82
CA VAL A 514 30.94 6.03 13.09
C VAL A 514 31.61 7.42 13.33
N THR A 515 30.92 8.55 13.54
CA THR A 515 30.14 8.93 14.74
C THR A 515 29.51 10.34 14.60
N SER A 516 28.29 10.49 15.16
CA SER A 516 27.71 11.61 15.95
C SER A 516 27.52 13.05 15.44
N SER A 517 26.26 13.50 15.66
CA SER A 517 25.77 14.81 16.16
C SER A 517 25.91 16.05 15.27
N GLU A 518 24.99 17.01 15.19
CA GLU A 518 23.90 17.37 16.10
C GLU A 518 22.85 18.25 15.39
N SER A 519 21.65 18.25 15.95
CA SER A 519 20.45 19.03 15.65
C SER A 519 20.59 20.55 15.71
N SER A 520 19.71 21.29 15.02
CA SER A 520 18.94 22.39 15.63
C SER A 520 17.82 22.91 14.73
N SER A 521 16.59 22.69 15.19
CA SER A 521 15.47 23.62 15.04
C SER A 521 15.57 24.69 16.14
N PRO A 522 14.92 25.86 15.99
CA PRO A 522 13.82 26.22 16.90
C PRO A 522 12.75 27.08 16.14
N SER A 523 11.58 27.48 16.63
CA SER A 523 10.86 27.42 17.90
C SER A 523 9.41 27.88 17.65
N LYS A 524 8.48 27.45 18.51
CA LYS A 524 7.12 27.98 18.68
C LYS A 524 7.11 29.34 19.39
N GLU A 525 6.09 30.15 19.11
CA GLU A 525 5.46 31.10 20.05
C GLU A 525 4.00 31.34 19.62
N GLY A 526 3.06 31.38 20.57
CA GLY A 526 1.65 31.78 20.38
C GLY A 526 0.62 30.68 20.58
#